data_AF-A0A7C6MWE4-F1
#
_entry.id   AF-A0A7C6MWE4-F1
#
_cell.length_a   1.000
_cell.length_b   1.000
_cell.length_c   1.000
_cell.angle_alpha   90.00
_cell.angle_beta   90.00
_cell.angle_gamma   90.00
#
_symmetry.space_group_name_H-M   'P 1'
#
loop_
_entity.id
_entity.type
_entity.pdbx_description
1 polymer ?
#
loop_
_entity_poly.entity_id
_entity_poly.type
_entity_poly.pdbx_seq_one_letter_code
_entity_poly.pdbx_strand_id
1 'polypeptide(L)'
;MLKLKKKTLIFLMMLTIILLNSTANAASNIRILIEADNYTLQKYEPKEGAYLGAYVYQDTLINGSMHEFNRLTGKKHASFFLYVGYGQDFPQKWVEQVKQAGAIPHISWEPNNGLDEVKDDTYLREFAKKAREAGVPIFLRFASEMNGTWAAYSGDPQKYIEKWRLVHDVMEEEAPNVIMVWTVFTFPQATIKEYYPGDEYVDWVGINIYNVVYHNNNKNFSAWHEDPLELLDYVYDNYSHKKPIQISEFGATHYTTTDGKYYEDFAINKISRMYNGLKTKYPRVKSIFYFNVNNLINAPKGRRINNYALTDNENILKNYRELVKDKHFLSEIQPNLEGETNKELFTIKKDVHIKNGVTYISSDVLREYFDLSVSWNPQTKEVTVRKGEDKVYTVKNPMIINGKSYFPLRNTAQALGYRVIWDGVESIIRVAK
;
A
#
# COMPACT_ATOMS: atom_id res chain seq x y z
N MET A 1 41.94 34.78 -24.26
CA MET A 1 41.91 33.31 -24.48
C MET A 1 41.72 32.47 -23.21
N LEU A 2 42.24 32.85 -22.03
CA LEU A 2 42.17 32.03 -20.80
C LEU A 2 40.77 31.94 -20.13
N LYS A 3 39.93 32.99 -20.26
CA LYS A 3 38.57 33.03 -19.68
C LYS A 3 37.56 32.13 -20.40
N LEU A 4 37.76 31.85 -21.70
CA LEU A 4 36.85 30.98 -22.47
C LEU A 4 37.04 29.50 -22.08
N LYS A 5 38.27 29.05 -21.88
CA LYS A 5 38.58 27.66 -21.47
C LYS A 5 38.01 27.27 -20.10
N LYS A 6 37.94 28.21 -19.15
CA LYS A 6 37.34 27.98 -17.81
C LYS A 6 35.82 27.78 -17.87
N LYS A 7 35.11 28.51 -18.73
CA LYS A 7 33.64 28.34 -18.90
C LYS A 7 33.29 27.00 -19.55
N THR A 8 34.07 26.57 -20.55
CA THR A 8 33.87 25.27 -21.20
C THR A 8 34.14 24.09 -20.24
N LEU A 9 35.14 24.20 -19.36
CA LEU A 9 35.45 23.16 -18.38
C LEU A 9 34.37 23.05 -17.28
N ILE A 10 33.83 24.17 -16.80
CA ILE A 10 32.72 24.21 -15.82
C ILE A 10 31.43 23.65 -16.45
N PHE A 11 31.15 23.96 -17.72
CA PHE A 11 30.01 23.42 -18.43
C PHE A 11 30.11 21.92 -18.66
N LEU A 12 31.31 21.40 -19.01
CA LEU A 12 31.56 19.96 -19.12
C LEU A 12 31.39 19.26 -17.76
N MET A 13 31.92 19.83 -16.67
CA MET A 13 31.75 19.27 -15.32
C MET A 13 30.28 19.25 -14.88
N MET A 14 29.52 20.33 -15.12
CA MET A 14 28.08 20.36 -14.84
C MET A 14 27.32 19.32 -15.68
N LEU A 15 27.62 19.19 -16.98
CA LEU A 15 26.97 18.20 -17.84
C LEU A 15 27.29 16.77 -17.40
N THR A 16 28.53 16.52 -16.94
CA THR A 16 28.95 15.21 -16.42
C THR A 16 28.27 14.90 -15.08
N ILE A 17 28.11 15.89 -14.20
CA ILE A 17 27.37 15.76 -12.93
C ILE A 17 25.86 15.53 -13.19
N ILE A 18 25.27 16.20 -14.19
CA ILE A 18 23.87 16.00 -14.60
C ILE A 18 23.67 14.59 -15.19
N LEU A 19 24.61 14.10 -16.00
CA LEU A 19 24.60 12.74 -16.56
C LEU A 19 24.86 11.65 -15.51
N LEU A 20 25.71 11.92 -14.50
CA LEU A 20 25.93 11.02 -13.36
C LEU A 20 24.71 10.98 -12.44
N ASN A 21 24.04 12.12 -12.20
CA ASN A 21 22.79 12.15 -11.44
C ASN A 21 21.61 11.53 -12.20
N SER A 22 21.54 11.65 -13.53
CA SER A 22 20.47 11.02 -14.31
C SER A 22 20.62 9.50 -14.39
N THR A 23 21.86 8.98 -14.44
CA THR A 23 22.13 7.53 -14.43
C THR A 23 21.97 6.91 -13.04
N ALA A 24 22.35 7.63 -11.97
CA ALA A 24 22.08 7.22 -10.59
C ALA A 24 20.58 7.24 -10.25
N ASN A 25 19.83 8.26 -10.69
CA ASN A 25 18.37 8.34 -10.52
C ASN A 25 17.57 7.38 -11.43
N ALA A 26 18.13 6.96 -12.56
CA ALA A 26 17.50 5.93 -13.41
C ALA A 26 17.63 4.53 -12.79
N ALA A 27 18.74 4.26 -12.09
CA ALA A 27 18.95 2.98 -11.40
C ALA A 27 18.08 2.83 -10.13
N SER A 28 17.71 3.92 -9.45
CA SER A 28 16.89 3.89 -8.23
C SER A 28 15.39 3.65 -8.47
N ASN A 29 14.93 3.75 -9.71
CA ASN A 29 13.51 3.63 -10.07
C ASN A 29 13.13 2.31 -10.76
N ILE A 30 14.09 1.40 -10.96
CA ILE A 30 13.81 0.10 -11.58
C ILE A 30 13.00 -0.76 -10.61
N ARG A 31 11.87 -1.30 -11.10
CA ARG A 31 11.04 -2.27 -10.38
C ARG A 31 11.12 -3.61 -11.07
N ILE A 32 11.34 -4.67 -10.30
CA ILE A 32 11.28 -6.04 -10.82
C ILE A 32 9.91 -6.61 -10.48
N LEU A 33 9.17 -7.10 -11.49
CA LEU A 33 7.94 -7.83 -11.31
C LEU A 33 8.20 -9.31 -11.55
N ILE A 34 8.12 -10.13 -10.51
CA ILE A 34 8.35 -11.58 -10.58
C ILE A 34 7.02 -12.30 -10.52
N GLU A 35 6.78 -13.19 -11.48
CA GLU A 35 5.63 -14.09 -11.49
C GLU A 35 5.85 -15.29 -10.57
N ALA A 36 4.93 -15.50 -9.64
CA ALA A 36 4.82 -16.74 -8.87
C ALA A 36 3.49 -17.43 -9.15
N ASP A 37 3.52 -18.75 -9.29
CA ASP A 37 2.36 -19.56 -9.70
C ASP A 37 1.55 -20.11 -8.52
N ASN A 38 2.02 -19.93 -7.29
CA ASN A 38 1.55 -20.64 -6.09
C ASN A 38 1.10 -19.71 -4.95
N TYR A 39 0.64 -18.50 -5.25
CA TYR A 39 0.14 -17.60 -4.22
C TYR A 39 -1.24 -18.06 -3.73
N THR A 40 -1.43 -18.16 -2.42
CA THR A 40 -2.72 -18.51 -1.82
C THR A 40 -3.52 -17.24 -1.55
N LEU A 41 -4.66 -17.09 -2.22
CA LEU A 41 -5.56 -15.95 -2.05
C LEU A 41 -6.03 -15.83 -0.60
N GLN A 42 -6.10 -14.59 -0.11
CA GLN A 42 -6.68 -14.27 1.20
C GLN A 42 -8.19 -14.00 1.09
N LYS A 43 -8.84 -13.86 2.25
CA LYS A 43 -10.26 -13.56 2.41
C LYS A 43 -10.73 -12.41 1.50
N TYR A 44 -11.66 -12.70 0.59
CA TYR A 44 -12.22 -11.76 -0.41
C TYR A 44 -11.19 -11.06 -1.31
N GLU A 45 -10.00 -11.64 -1.48
CA GLU A 45 -8.99 -11.12 -2.39
C GLU A 45 -9.38 -11.32 -3.86
N PRO A 46 -9.38 -10.27 -4.70
CA PRO A 46 -9.65 -10.42 -6.12
C PRO A 46 -8.41 -10.99 -6.84
N LYS A 47 -8.63 -11.97 -7.72
CA LYS A 47 -7.59 -12.55 -8.59
C LYS A 47 -6.87 -11.49 -9.42
N GLU A 48 -7.60 -10.50 -9.92
CA GLU A 48 -7.07 -9.38 -10.69
C GLU A 48 -7.74 -8.06 -10.30
N GLY A 49 -7.02 -6.96 -10.43
CA GLY A 49 -7.53 -5.63 -10.13
C GLY A 49 -7.52 -5.27 -8.65
N ALA A 50 -8.07 -4.10 -8.34
CA ALA A 50 -8.14 -3.53 -7.01
C ALA A 50 -9.53 -2.94 -6.75
N TYR A 51 -10.12 -3.22 -5.59
CA TYR A 51 -11.38 -2.60 -5.18
C TYR A 51 -11.24 -1.09 -5.09
N LEU A 52 -12.17 -0.38 -5.71
CA LEU A 52 -12.26 1.06 -5.59
C LEU A 52 -13.12 1.41 -4.39
N GLY A 53 -12.59 2.18 -3.45
CA GLY A 53 -13.32 2.64 -2.28
C GLY A 53 -13.17 4.14 -2.02
N ALA A 54 -13.99 4.66 -1.10
CA ALA A 54 -13.89 6.04 -0.68
C ALA A 54 -14.41 6.27 0.74
N TYR A 55 -13.94 7.35 1.37
CA TYR A 55 -14.59 7.96 2.52
C TYR A 55 -15.23 9.25 2.11
N VAL A 56 -16.55 9.33 2.31
CA VAL A 56 -17.38 10.45 1.87
C VAL A 56 -18.23 11.03 2.98
N TYR A 57 -18.30 10.38 4.15
CA TYR A 57 -19.28 10.68 5.20
C TYR A 57 -19.24 12.14 5.68
N GLN A 58 -18.06 12.77 5.64
CA GLN A 58 -17.85 14.16 6.04
C GLN A 58 -17.87 15.16 4.87
N ASP A 59 -18.19 14.72 3.66
CA ASP A 59 -18.34 15.65 2.54
C ASP A 59 -19.70 16.37 2.60
N THR A 60 -19.65 17.65 2.94
CA THR A 60 -20.83 18.51 3.09
C THR A 60 -21.46 18.90 1.75
N LEU A 61 -20.73 18.82 0.63
CA LEU A 61 -21.27 19.17 -0.69
C LEU A 61 -22.24 18.09 -1.21
N ILE A 62 -22.08 16.86 -0.74
CA ILE A 62 -22.93 15.72 -1.09
C ILE A 62 -23.66 15.12 0.11
N ASN A 63 -23.57 15.76 1.28
CA ASN A 63 -24.15 15.29 2.55
C ASN A 63 -23.80 13.82 2.88
N GLY A 64 -22.56 13.41 2.60
CA GLY A 64 -22.13 12.01 2.78
C GLY A 64 -22.78 10.98 1.86
N SER A 65 -23.49 11.41 0.80
CA SER A 65 -24.20 10.51 -0.11
C SER A 65 -23.25 9.72 -1.01
N MET A 66 -23.17 8.41 -0.78
CA MET A 66 -22.41 7.46 -1.60
C MET A 66 -22.95 7.39 -3.04
N HIS A 67 -24.27 7.48 -3.21
CA HIS A 67 -24.91 7.50 -4.53
C HIS A 67 -24.50 8.75 -5.32
N GLU A 68 -24.47 9.91 -4.66
CA GLU A 68 -24.06 11.16 -5.30
C GLU A 68 -22.57 11.15 -5.63
N PHE A 69 -21.73 10.62 -4.73
CA PHE A 69 -20.32 10.43 -5.01
C PHE A 69 -20.10 9.52 -6.23
N ASN A 70 -20.79 8.39 -6.31
CA ASN A 70 -20.74 7.50 -7.47
C ASN A 70 -21.21 8.19 -8.77
N ARG A 71 -22.25 9.02 -8.69
CA ARG A 71 -22.74 9.82 -9.82
C ARG A 71 -21.69 10.83 -10.30
N LEU A 72 -21.09 11.57 -9.38
CA LEU A 72 -20.08 12.60 -9.67
C LEU A 72 -18.77 12.01 -10.18
N THR A 73 -18.32 10.90 -9.62
CA THR A 73 -17.10 10.19 -10.06
C THR A 73 -17.34 9.32 -11.29
N GLY A 74 -18.59 9.13 -11.71
CA GLY A 74 -18.95 8.35 -12.90
C GLY A 74 -18.68 6.85 -12.76
N LYS A 75 -18.45 6.36 -11.54
CA LYS A 75 -18.17 4.95 -11.26
C LYS A 75 -18.68 4.53 -9.89
N LYS A 76 -19.23 3.32 -9.81
CA LYS A 76 -19.59 2.68 -8.55
C LYS A 76 -18.34 2.29 -7.78
N HIS A 77 -18.28 2.63 -6.50
CA HIS A 77 -17.24 2.17 -5.58
C HIS A 77 -17.66 0.85 -4.92
N ALA A 78 -16.74 -0.11 -4.83
CA ALA A 78 -16.95 -1.41 -4.22
C ALA A 78 -17.12 -1.33 -2.70
N SER A 79 -16.54 -0.30 -2.06
CA SER A 79 -16.60 -0.15 -0.62
C SER A 79 -16.56 1.32 -0.18
N PHE A 80 -17.21 1.61 0.93
CA PHE A 80 -17.10 2.89 1.61
C PHE A 80 -16.70 2.65 3.06
N PHE A 81 -15.97 3.58 3.66
CA PHE A 81 -15.57 3.45 5.07
C PHE A 81 -16.19 4.48 6.01
N LEU A 82 -16.23 4.16 7.30
CA LEU A 82 -16.68 5.02 8.40
C LEU A 82 -15.80 4.81 9.64
N TYR A 83 -15.51 5.88 10.38
CA TYR A 83 -14.90 5.79 11.71
C TYR A 83 -15.95 5.52 12.79
N VAL A 84 -15.67 4.55 13.65
CA VAL A 84 -16.51 4.18 14.79
C VAL A 84 -15.62 4.12 16.03
N GLY A 85 -15.99 4.83 17.09
CA GLY A 85 -15.29 4.67 18.38
C GLY A 85 -15.62 3.33 19.02
N TYR A 86 -14.63 2.69 19.64
CA TYR A 86 -14.86 1.51 20.48
C TYR A 86 -15.79 1.88 21.64
N GLY A 87 -16.66 0.93 22.02
CA GLY A 87 -17.77 1.17 22.95
C GLY A 87 -19.03 1.77 22.33
N GLN A 88 -18.99 2.21 21.06
CA GLN A 88 -20.20 2.65 20.33
C GLN A 88 -20.92 1.46 19.67
N ASP A 89 -22.24 1.57 19.50
CA ASP A 89 -23.04 0.57 18.80
C ASP A 89 -22.54 0.32 17.37
N PHE A 90 -22.71 -0.92 16.89
CA PHE A 90 -22.52 -1.26 15.49
C PHE A 90 -23.33 -0.31 14.58
N PRO A 91 -22.73 0.29 13.53
CA PRO A 91 -23.35 1.36 12.74
C PRO A 91 -24.37 0.83 11.73
N GLN A 92 -25.41 0.11 12.19
CA GLN A 92 -26.37 -0.63 11.36
C GLN A 92 -26.97 0.23 10.25
N LYS A 93 -27.42 1.46 10.57
CA LYS A 93 -28.05 2.36 9.61
C LYS A 93 -27.10 2.70 8.45
N TRP A 94 -25.84 2.97 8.75
CA TRP A 94 -24.85 3.29 7.73
C TRP A 94 -24.48 2.05 6.92
N VAL A 95 -24.34 0.88 7.55
CA VAL A 95 -24.10 -0.39 6.84
C VAL A 95 -25.22 -0.68 5.83
N GLU A 96 -26.49 -0.45 6.20
CA GLU A 96 -27.60 -0.59 5.26
C GLU A 96 -27.55 0.43 4.11
N GLN A 97 -27.07 1.65 4.34
CA GLN A 97 -26.85 2.64 3.28
C GLN A 97 -25.74 2.20 2.31
N VAL A 98 -24.66 1.63 2.82
CA VAL A 98 -23.58 1.06 2.00
C VAL A 98 -24.11 -0.08 1.12
N LYS A 99 -24.93 -0.97 1.70
CA LYS A 99 -25.59 -2.07 0.98
C LYS A 99 -26.53 -1.55 -0.11
N GLN A 100 -27.32 -0.51 0.17
CA GLN A 100 -28.19 0.13 -0.82
C GLN A 100 -27.40 0.78 -1.97
N ALA A 101 -26.18 1.25 -1.70
CA ALA A 101 -25.24 1.70 -2.74
C ALA A 101 -24.60 0.54 -3.53
N GLY A 102 -24.90 -0.72 -3.18
CA GLY A 102 -24.34 -1.92 -3.80
C GLY A 102 -22.88 -2.18 -3.44
N ALA A 103 -22.41 -1.63 -2.32
CA ALA A 103 -21.05 -1.72 -1.83
C ALA A 103 -20.98 -2.56 -0.54
N ILE A 104 -19.75 -2.83 -0.08
CA ILE A 104 -19.50 -3.46 1.24
C ILE A 104 -18.93 -2.46 2.25
N PRO A 105 -19.26 -2.57 3.54
CA PRO A 105 -18.74 -1.66 4.56
C PRO A 105 -17.25 -1.90 4.86
N HIS A 106 -16.54 -0.80 5.10
CA HIS A 106 -15.24 -0.80 5.76
C HIS A 106 -15.38 0.00 7.07
N ILE A 107 -15.21 -0.65 8.22
CA ILE A 107 -15.36 -0.02 9.53
C ILE A 107 -13.97 0.23 10.11
N SER A 108 -13.63 1.49 10.32
CA SER A 108 -12.43 1.92 11.06
C SER A 108 -12.78 2.03 12.53
N TRP A 109 -12.37 1.05 13.33
CA TRP A 109 -12.81 0.89 14.71
C TRP A 109 -11.72 1.31 15.70
N GLU A 110 -11.96 2.38 16.44
CA GLU A 110 -10.91 3.10 17.18
C GLU A 110 -11.13 3.03 18.70
N PRO A 111 -10.26 2.35 19.46
CA PRO A 111 -10.27 2.40 20.92
C PRO A 111 -9.70 3.74 21.41
N ASN A 112 -10.49 4.79 21.26
CA ASN A 112 -10.10 6.17 21.51
C ASN A 112 -9.73 6.45 22.97
N ASN A 113 -10.15 5.60 23.92
CA ASN A 113 -9.74 5.70 25.32
C ASN A 113 -8.56 4.78 25.67
N GLY A 114 -7.98 4.09 24.68
CA GLY A 114 -6.83 3.21 24.83
C GLY A 114 -7.21 1.73 24.92
N LEU A 115 -6.20 0.86 24.85
CA LEU A 115 -6.38 -0.59 24.69
C LEU A 115 -7.01 -1.32 25.89
N ASP A 116 -7.11 -0.68 27.06
CA ASP A 116 -7.69 -1.31 28.27
C ASP A 116 -9.21 -1.51 28.20
N GLU A 117 -9.90 -0.75 27.34
CA GLU A 117 -11.34 -0.91 27.12
C GLU A 117 -11.67 -2.14 26.24
N VAL A 118 -10.66 -2.71 25.58
CA VAL A 118 -10.82 -3.82 24.64
C VAL A 118 -10.77 -5.15 25.39
N LYS A 119 -11.93 -5.76 25.55
CA LYS A 119 -12.13 -7.01 26.29
C LYS A 119 -13.07 -7.92 25.52
N ASP A 120 -12.90 -9.21 25.71
CA ASP A 120 -13.89 -10.19 25.28
C ASP A 120 -15.07 -10.14 26.25
N ASP A 121 -15.98 -9.22 25.97
CA ASP A 121 -17.16 -8.95 26.77
C ASP A 121 -18.43 -8.94 25.90
N THR A 122 -19.57 -8.71 26.53
CA THR A 122 -20.85 -8.65 25.84
C THR A 122 -20.86 -7.60 24.73
N TYR A 123 -20.16 -6.48 24.90
CA TYR A 123 -20.12 -5.43 23.87
C TYR A 123 -19.41 -5.93 22.60
N LEU A 124 -18.20 -6.47 22.73
CA LEU A 124 -17.42 -6.97 21.59
C LEU A 124 -18.16 -8.12 20.88
N ARG A 125 -18.72 -9.06 21.65
CA ARG A 125 -19.48 -10.20 21.12
C ARG A 125 -20.74 -9.76 20.37
N GLU A 126 -21.51 -8.82 20.91
CA GLU A 126 -22.71 -8.30 20.24
C GLU A 126 -22.37 -7.45 19.00
N PHE A 127 -21.25 -6.70 19.04
CA PHE A 127 -20.76 -6.01 17.85
C PHE A 127 -20.42 -7.00 16.72
N ALA A 128 -19.73 -8.10 17.04
CA ALA A 128 -19.39 -9.15 16.09
C ALA A 128 -20.64 -9.86 15.54
N LYS A 129 -21.62 -10.22 16.39
CA LYS A 129 -22.89 -10.80 15.93
C LYS A 129 -23.64 -9.89 14.95
N LYS A 130 -23.70 -8.58 15.22
CA LYS A 130 -24.29 -7.61 14.29
C LYS A 130 -23.50 -7.51 12.98
N ALA A 131 -22.17 -7.61 13.03
CA ALA A 131 -21.33 -7.68 11.84
C ALA A 131 -21.64 -8.93 10.99
N ARG A 132 -21.91 -10.09 11.63
CA ARG A 132 -22.42 -11.30 10.94
C ARG A 132 -23.79 -11.07 10.32
N GLU A 133 -24.72 -10.54 11.10
CA GLU A 133 -26.11 -10.29 10.69
C GLU A 133 -26.25 -9.28 9.55
N ALA A 134 -25.24 -8.42 9.33
CA ALA A 134 -25.19 -7.54 8.16
C ALA A 134 -25.30 -8.31 6.83
N GLY A 135 -24.87 -9.57 6.80
CA GLY A 135 -25.04 -10.49 5.66
C GLY A 135 -24.17 -10.16 4.44
N VAL A 136 -23.17 -9.31 4.62
CA VAL A 136 -22.19 -8.92 3.60
C VAL A 136 -20.78 -8.96 4.18
N PRO A 137 -19.73 -9.07 3.35
CA PRO A 137 -18.36 -8.96 3.84
C PRO A 137 -18.11 -7.59 4.47
N ILE A 138 -17.25 -7.50 5.48
CA ILE A 138 -16.90 -6.24 6.13
C ILE A 138 -15.39 -6.14 6.25
N PHE A 139 -14.78 -5.09 5.69
CA PHE A 139 -13.41 -4.75 6.07
C PHE A 139 -13.43 -4.14 7.48
N LEU A 140 -12.80 -4.78 8.45
CA LEU A 140 -12.65 -4.24 9.80
C LEU A 140 -11.21 -3.80 10.00
N ARG A 141 -11.03 -2.49 10.14
CA ARG A 141 -9.75 -1.85 10.42
C ARG A 141 -9.73 -1.40 11.87
N PHE A 142 -9.31 -2.29 12.76
CA PHE A 142 -9.23 -2.03 14.19
C PHE A 142 -7.93 -1.29 14.55
N ALA A 143 -8.01 -0.24 15.37
CA ALA A 143 -6.86 0.45 15.96
C ALA A 143 -5.72 0.77 14.95
N SER A 144 -6.05 1.42 13.83
CA SER A 144 -5.10 1.74 12.77
C SER A 144 -4.13 2.87 13.13
N GLU A 145 -3.00 2.94 12.42
CA GLU A 145 -1.94 3.95 12.62
C GLU A 145 -1.24 3.90 13.99
N MET A 146 -1.32 2.75 14.65
CA MET A 146 -0.67 2.45 15.93
C MET A 146 0.84 2.74 15.93
N ASN A 147 1.50 2.67 14.76
CA ASN A 147 2.93 2.89 14.59
C ASN A 147 3.39 4.33 14.85
N GLY A 148 2.46 5.28 14.98
CA GLY A 148 2.73 6.67 15.35
C GLY A 148 2.85 6.92 16.86
N THR A 149 2.62 8.18 17.24
CA THR A 149 2.59 8.64 18.64
C THR A 149 1.30 9.40 18.99
N TRP A 150 0.33 9.43 18.07
CA TRP A 150 -0.88 10.27 18.17
C TRP A 150 -2.14 9.51 18.59
N ALA A 151 -2.10 8.18 18.64
CA ALA A 151 -3.24 7.37 19.03
C ALA A 151 -3.11 6.89 20.49
N ALA A 152 -4.24 6.74 21.19
CA ALA A 152 -4.29 6.24 22.57
C ALA A 152 -3.84 4.76 22.70
N TYR A 153 -3.69 4.09 21.57
CA TYR A 153 -3.25 2.70 21.44
C TYR A 153 -1.85 2.58 20.80
N SER A 154 -1.09 3.68 20.74
CA SER A 154 0.35 3.70 20.42
C SER A 154 1.21 3.55 21.69
N GLY A 155 2.46 3.14 21.52
CA GLY A 155 3.50 3.09 22.56
C GLY A 155 3.69 1.74 23.23
N ASP A 156 2.72 0.82 23.13
CA ASP A 156 2.80 -0.54 23.69
C ASP A 156 2.48 -1.61 22.63
N PRO A 157 3.47 -2.05 21.85
CA PRO A 157 3.26 -3.03 20.80
C PRO A 157 2.79 -4.40 21.31
N GLN A 158 3.22 -4.82 22.51
CA GLN A 158 2.83 -6.12 23.07
C GLN A 158 1.35 -6.14 23.43
N LYS A 159 0.87 -5.09 24.12
CA LYS A 159 -0.55 -4.94 24.43
C LYS A 159 -1.40 -4.75 23.18
N TYR A 160 -0.88 -4.04 22.18
CA TYR A 160 -1.54 -3.92 20.88
C TYR A 160 -1.75 -5.29 20.24
N ILE A 161 -0.71 -6.12 20.17
CA ILE A 161 -0.77 -7.46 19.60
C ILE A 161 -1.76 -8.33 20.40
N GLU A 162 -1.73 -8.28 21.73
CA GLU A 162 -2.71 -9.00 22.57
C GLU A 162 -4.15 -8.62 22.22
N LYS A 163 -4.47 -7.32 22.15
CA LYS A 163 -5.83 -6.86 21.86
C LYS A 163 -6.25 -7.08 20.42
N TRP A 164 -5.32 -6.99 19.47
CA TRP A 164 -5.58 -7.35 18.08
C TRP A 164 -6.03 -8.81 17.97
N ARG A 165 -5.26 -9.73 18.57
CA ARG A 165 -5.56 -11.16 18.54
C ARG A 165 -6.90 -11.47 19.20
N LEU A 166 -7.19 -10.83 20.34
CA LEU A 166 -8.50 -10.94 21.00
C LEU A 166 -9.65 -10.52 20.08
N VAL A 167 -9.54 -9.38 19.39
CA VAL A 167 -10.59 -8.92 18.45
C VAL A 167 -10.71 -9.88 17.26
N HIS A 168 -9.58 -10.32 16.70
CA HIS A 168 -9.56 -11.32 15.64
C HIS A 168 -10.30 -12.58 16.05
N ASP A 169 -9.98 -13.17 17.20
CA ASP A 169 -10.54 -14.46 17.63
C ASP A 169 -12.05 -14.37 17.83
N VAL A 170 -12.55 -13.25 18.40
CA VAL A 170 -14.00 -13.02 18.49
C VAL A 170 -14.65 -12.86 17.12
N MET A 171 -14.02 -12.15 16.18
CA MET A 171 -14.54 -12.00 14.82
C MET A 171 -14.53 -13.33 14.07
N GLU A 172 -13.51 -14.15 14.22
CA GLU A 172 -13.45 -15.46 13.57
C GLU A 172 -14.54 -16.41 14.11
N GLU A 173 -14.82 -16.38 15.42
CA GLU A 173 -15.87 -17.18 16.04
C GLU A 173 -17.29 -16.69 15.69
N GLU A 174 -17.53 -15.38 15.79
CA GLU A 174 -18.89 -14.82 15.70
C GLU A 174 -19.23 -14.26 14.32
N ALA A 175 -18.25 -13.82 13.54
CA ALA A 175 -18.43 -13.04 12.32
C ALA A 175 -17.40 -13.39 11.22
N PRO A 176 -17.37 -14.63 10.72
CA PRO A 176 -16.39 -15.08 9.73
C PRO A 176 -16.51 -14.36 8.37
N ASN A 177 -17.50 -13.49 8.17
CA ASN A 177 -17.59 -12.57 7.03
C ASN A 177 -16.73 -11.31 7.18
N VAL A 178 -16.16 -11.06 8.36
CA VAL A 178 -15.26 -9.93 8.63
C VAL A 178 -13.86 -10.23 8.08
N ILE A 179 -13.28 -9.23 7.44
CA ILE A 179 -11.92 -9.22 6.88
C ILE A 179 -11.07 -8.32 7.78
N MET A 180 -10.12 -8.89 8.50
CA MET A 180 -9.25 -8.19 9.44
C MET A 180 -8.14 -7.45 8.69
N VAL A 181 -8.20 -6.11 8.70
CA VAL A 181 -7.25 -5.24 7.97
C VAL A 181 -6.30 -4.53 8.93
N TRP A 182 -5.04 -5.00 9.01
CA TRP A 182 -4.01 -4.39 9.85
C TRP A 182 -3.40 -3.18 9.15
N THR A 183 -3.84 -1.98 9.52
CA THR A 183 -3.47 -0.73 8.83
C THR A 183 -2.49 0.12 9.61
N VAL A 184 -1.39 0.48 8.97
CA VAL A 184 -0.37 1.41 9.48
C VAL A 184 -0.46 2.78 8.80
N PHE A 185 0.10 3.83 9.41
CA PHE A 185 0.46 5.03 8.67
C PHE A 185 1.83 4.86 8.00
N THR A 186 2.04 5.47 6.83
CA THR A 186 3.30 5.33 6.08
C THR A 186 4.55 5.67 6.89
N PHE A 187 4.44 6.53 7.91
CA PHE A 187 5.52 6.88 8.83
C PHE A 187 5.04 6.89 10.28
N PRO A 188 5.93 6.71 11.27
CA PRO A 188 7.31 6.25 11.12
C PRO A 188 7.39 4.77 10.74
N GLN A 189 8.36 4.40 9.90
CA GLN A 189 8.54 3.02 9.43
C GLN A 189 9.22 2.11 10.46
N ALA A 190 10.05 2.67 11.34
CA ALA A 190 10.87 1.91 12.27
C ALA A 190 10.05 1.03 13.22
N THR A 191 8.90 1.53 13.66
CA THR A 191 8.02 0.88 14.63
C THR A 191 7.01 -0.08 14.01
N ILE A 192 6.77 -0.01 12.68
CA ILE A 192 5.70 -0.77 12.00
C ILE A 192 5.75 -2.26 12.35
N LYS A 193 6.93 -2.88 12.27
CA LYS A 193 7.09 -4.33 12.50
C LYS A 193 6.81 -4.75 13.94
N GLU A 194 6.99 -3.86 14.90
CA GLU A 194 6.80 -4.16 16.32
C GLU A 194 5.33 -4.45 16.66
N TYR A 195 4.40 -3.91 15.86
CA TYR A 195 2.95 -4.04 16.06
C TYR A 195 2.31 -5.16 15.23
N TYR A 196 3.08 -5.90 14.41
CA TYR A 196 2.50 -6.91 13.53
C TYR A 196 2.05 -8.14 14.35
N PRO A 197 0.76 -8.49 14.34
CA PRO A 197 0.21 -9.51 15.24
C PRO A 197 0.50 -10.95 14.78
N GLY A 198 0.99 -11.12 13.55
CA GLY A 198 1.27 -12.42 12.92
C GLY A 198 0.35 -12.71 11.75
N ASP A 199 0.84 -13.52 10.79
CA ASP A 199 0.12 -13.81 9.54
C ASP A 199 -1.22 -14.52 9.77
N GLU A 200 -1.39 -15.22 10.90
CA GLU A 200 -2.61 -15.94 11.26
C GLU A 200 -3.75 -15.04 11.76
N TYR A 201 -3.48 -13.78 12.11
CA TYR A 201 -4.48 -12.83 12.63
C TYR A 201 -4.81 -11.68 11.68
N VAL A 202 -4.29 -11.72 10.44
CA VAL A 202 -4.38 -10.61 9.48
C VAL A 202 -4.80 -11.17 8.12
N ASP A 203 -5.94 -10.71 7.60
CA ASP A 203 -6.34 -11.06 6.24
C ASP A 203 -5.66 -10.13 5.22
N TRP A 204 -5.63 -8.83 5.52
CA TRP A 204 -5.11 -7.79 4.64
C TRP A 204 -4.18 -6.84 5.40
N VAL A 205 -3.12 -6.36 4.74
CA VAL A 205 -2.26 -5.31 5.29
C VAL A 205 -2.63 -3.98 4.68
N GLY A 206 -3.03 -3.04 5.54
CA GLY A 206 -3.44 -1.70 5.16
C GLY A 206 -2.34 -0.67 5.29
N ILE A 207 -2.43 0.41 4.52
CA ILE A 207 -1.61 1.60 4.66
C ILE A 207 -2.41 2.88 4.41
N ASN A 208 -2.24 3.86 5.30
CA ASN A 208 -2.74 5.22 5.12
C ASN A 208 -1.63 6.12 4.53
N ILE A 209 -1.98 6.88 3.49
CA ILE A 209 -1.04 7.72 2.72
C ILE A 209 -1.67 9.09 2.47
N TYR A 210 -0.95 10.15 2.81
CA TYR A 210 -1.36 11.51 2.49
C TYR A 210 -0.21 12.26 1.84
N ASN A 211 -0.46 12.82 0.66
CA ASN A 211 0.45 13.79 0.07
C ASN A 211 0.00 15.20 0.45
N VAL A 212 0.74 15.80 1.36
CA VAL A 212 0.55 17.20 1.78
C VAL A 212 1.54 18.10 1.06
N VAL A 213 1.25 19.40 0.99
CA VAL A 213 2.20 20.38 0.44
C VAL A 213 3.29 20.69 1.46
N TYR A 214 2.90 20.77 2.74
CA TYR A 214 3.78 21.09 3.86
C TYR A 214 3.56 20.13 5.02
N HIS A 215 4.64 19.59 5.57
CA HIS A 215 4.59 18.83 6.81
C HIS A 215 4.39 19.75 8.01
N ASN A 216 3.66 19.27 9.01
CA ASN A 216 3.48 19.92 10.30
C ASN A 216 3.01 21.38 10.21
N ASN A 217 2.22 21.73 9.18
CA ASN A 217 1.71 23.08 8.95
C ASN A 217 2.83 24.14 8.93
N ASN A 218 3.98 23.83 8.33
CA ASN A 218 5.15 24.70 8.34
C ASN A 218 5.74 24.84 6.93
N LYS A 219 5.82 26.08 6.42
CA LYS A 219 6.30 26.41 5.08
C LYS A 219 7.75 25.98 4.81
N ASN A 220 8.55 25.81 5.86
CA ASN A 220 9.94 25.36 5.75
C ASN A 220 10.08 23.85 5.53
N PHE A 221 9.00 23.08 5.73
CA PHE A 221 8.98 21.62 5.56
C PHE A 221 8.12 21.24 4.34
N SER A 222 8.56 21.66 3.16
CA SER A 222 7.90 21.27 1.90
C SER A 222 7.95 19.75 1.68
N ALA A 223 6.81 19.16 1.38
CA ALA A 223 6.62 17.73 1.11
C ALA A 223 6.40 17.44 -0.39
N TRP A 224 6.65 18.44 -1.26
CA TRP A 224 6.39 18.34 -2.70
C TRP A 224 7.13 17.18 -3.40
N HIS A 225 8.31 16.85 -2.87
CA HIS A 225 9.20 15.81 -3.37
C HIS A 225 8.71 14.38 -3.12
N GLU A 226 7.74 14.17 -2.22
CA GLU A 226 7.28 12.83 -1.85
C GLU A 226 6.43 12.20 -2.96
N ASP A 227 6.90 11.09 -3.55
CA ASP A 227 6.11 10.33 -4.51
C ASP A 227 5.10 9.43 -3.77
N PRO A 228 3.77 9.52 -4.06
CA PRO A 228 2.76 8.65 -3.45
C PRO A 228 3.10 7.16 -3.53
N LEU A 229 3.74 6.73 -4.62
CA LEU A 229 4.10 5.33 -4.78
C LEU A 229 5.25 4.92 -3.87
N GLU A 230 6.24 5.78 -3.67
CA GLU A 230 7.37 5.45 -2.79
C GLU A 230 6.94 5.30 -1.32
N LEU A 231 5.87 5.99 -0.93
CA LEU A 231 5.25 5.81 0.39
C LEU A 231 4.66 4.40 0.59
N LEU A 232 4.36 3.65 -0.48
CA LEU A 232 3.94 2.25 -0.40
C LEU A 232 5.10 1.28 -0.19
N ASP A 233 6.32 1.64 -0.60
CA ASP A 233 7.39 0.67 -0.84
C ASP A 233 7.72 -0.15 0.41
N TYR A 234 7.76 0.47 1.59
CA TYR A 234 8.07 -0.25 2.83
C TYR A 234 7.02 -1.33 3.15
N VAL A 235 5.73 -0.98 3.13
CA VAL A 235 4.66 -1.94 3.44
C VAL A 235 4.59 -3.01 2.36
N TYR A 236 4.73 -2.61 1.10
CA TYR A 236 4.70 -3.53 -0.01
C TYR A 236 5.85 -4.55 0.06
N ASP A 237 7.09 -4.09 0.22
CA ASP A 237 8.28 -4.94 0.25
C ASP A 237 8.26 -5.93 1.44
N ASN A 238 7.59 -5.60 2.55
CA ASN A 238 7.58 -6.46 3.74
C ASN A 238 6.38 -7.42 3.80
N TYR A 239 5.24 -7.08 3.19
CA TYR A 239 3.99 -7.82 3.41
C TYR A 239 3.31 -8.34 2.13
N SER A 240 3.55 -7.73 0.97
CA SER A 240 2.79 -8.04 -0.27
C SER A 240 2.95 -9.47 -0.80
N HIS A 241 4.04 -10.14 -0.42
CA HIS A 241 4.32 -11.54 -0.78
C HIS A 241 3.41 -12.53 -0.05
N LYS A 242 2.77 -12.12 1.04
CA LYS A 242 1.86 -12.97 1.84
C LYS A 242 0.44 -12.44 1.87
N LYS A 243 0.29 -11.13 1.99
CA LYS A 243 -1.01 -10.48 2.21
C LYS A 243 -1.31 -9.48 1.09
N PRO A 244 -2.56 -9.38 0.62
CA PRO A 244 -2.98 -8.29 -0.25
C PRO A 244 -2.84 -6.96 0.50
N ILE A 245 -2.46 -5.93 -0.24
CA ILE A 245 -2.28 -4.59 0.28
C ILE A 245 -3.55 -3.76 0.04
N GLN A 246 -4.05 -3.13 1.09
CA GLN A 246 -5.11 -2.13 1.02
C GLN A 246 -4.52 -0.75 1.24
N ILE A 247 -4.74 0.19 0.32
CA ILE A 247 -4.53 1.61 0.62
C ILE A 247 -5.81 2.08 1.32
N SER A 248 -5.82 1.99 2.65
CA SER A 248 -7.02 2.21 3.47
C SER A 248 -7.43 3.68 3.50
N GLU A 249 -6.47 4.60 3.30
CA GLU A 249 -6.71 6.02 3.07
C GLU A 249 -5.67 6.58 2.09
N PHE A 250 -6.16 7.33 1.10
CA PHE A 250 -5.32 8.15 0.24
C PHE A 250 -5.93 9.53 0.01
N GLY A 251 -5.17 10.60 0.26
CA GLY A 251 -5.58 11.96 -0.02
C GLY A 251 -4.43 12.84 -0.50
N ALA A 252 -4.72 13.78 -1.42
CA ALA A 252 -3.76 14.76 -1.89
C ALA A 252 -4.28 16.18 -1.65
N THR A 253 -3.50 17.00 -0.95
CA THR A 253 -3.90 18.37 -0.59
C THR A 253 -4.14 19.20 -1.84
N HIS A 254 -5.32 19.80 -1.99
CA HIS A 254 -5.58 20.81 -3.02
C HIS A 254 -5.78 22.22 -2.48
N TYR A 255 -5.91 22.37 -1.16
CA TYR A 255 -5.84 23.65 -0.46
C TYR A 255 -5.20 23.47 0.92
N THR A 256 -4.40 24.44 1.37
CA THR A 256 -3.87 24.44 2.74
C THR A 256 -3.93 25.82 3.41
N THR A 257 -4.26 25.84 4.71
CA THR A 257 -4.16 27.06 5.54
C THR A 257 -2.73 27.46 5.84
N THR A 258 -1.76 26.55 5.63
CA THR A 258 -0.33 26.80 5.92
C THR A 258 0.16 28.07 5.23
N ASP A 259 -0.23 28.25 3.96
CA ASP A 259 0.05 29.45 3.18
C ASP A 259 -1.18 30.09 2.51
N GLY A 260 -2.37 29.51 2.71
CA GLY A 260 -3.65 30.05 2.27
C GLY A 260 -3.92 29.86 0.78
N LYS A 261 -3.30 28.88 0.12
CA LYS A 261 -3.37 28.70 -1.33
C LYS A 261 -3.96 27.37 -1.77
N TYR A 262 -4.45 27.38 -3.00
CA TYR A 262 -4.82 26.20 -3.76
C TYR A 262 -3.63 25.62 -4.52
N TYR A 263 -3.62 24.29 -4.64
CA TYR A 263 -2.58 23.46 -5.23
C TYR A 263 -3.21 22.39 -6.14
N GLU A 264 -4.04 22.84 -7.08
CA GLU A 264 -4.77 21.96 -8.01
C GLU A 264 -3.84 21.03 -8.79
N ASP A 265 -2.79 21.57 -9.42
CA ASP A 265 -1.82 20.79 -10.19
C ASP A 265 -1.10 19.73 -9.34
N PHE A 266 -0.81 20.05 -8.08
CA PHE A 266 -0.21 19.10 -7.15
C PHE A 266 -1.16 17.95 -6.86
N ALA A 267 -2.42 18.24 -6.52
CA ALA A 267 -3.41 17.21 -6.26
C ALA A 267 -3.64 16.33 -7.50
N ILE A 268 -3.83 16.93 -8.67
CA ILE A 268 -3.96 16.21 -9.95
C ILE A 268 -2.74 15.31 -10.17
N ASN A 269 -1.53 15.83 -10.01
CA ASN A 269 -0.31 15.07 -10.24
C ASN A 269 -0.19 13.88 -9.26
N LYS A 270 -0.42 14.07 -7.96
CA LYS A 270 -0.29 13.00 -6.96
C LYS A 270 -1.36 11.94 -7.13
N ILE A 271 -2.61 12.33 -7.42
CA ILE A 271 -3.71 11.40 -7.70
C ILE A 271 -3.43 10.59 -8.96
N SER A 272 -3.04 11.25 -10.06
CA SER A 272 -2.69 10.57 -11.30
C SER A 272 -1.48 9.66 -11.14
N ARG A 273 -0.47 10.05 -10.36
CA ARG A 273 0.72 9.25 -10.09
C ARG A 273 0.38 7.98 -9.33
N MET A 274 -0.46 8.07 -8.29
CA MET A 274 -0.93 6.93 -7.51
C MET A 274 -1.75 5.97 -8.39
N TYR A 275 -2.87 6.43 -8.95
CA TYR A 275 -3.80 5.57 -9.67
C TYR A 275 -3.20 4.95 -10.93
N ASN A 276 -2.38 5.68 -11.71
CA ASN A 276 -1.72 5.05 -12.86
C ASN A 276 -0.66 4.02 -12.44
N GLY A 277 0.07 4.31 -11.37
CA GLY A 277 1.13 3.44 -10.86
C GLY A 277 0.63 2.11 -10.32
N LEU A 278 -0.52 2.07 -9.64
CA LEU A 278 -1.06 0.83 -9.08
C LEU A 278 -1.31 -0.24 -10.15
N LYS A 279 -1.76 0.17 -11.34
CA LYS A 279 -2.08 -0.72 -12.46
C LYS A 279 -0.89 -1.55 -12.94
N THR A 280 0.32 -1.01 -12.83
CA THR A 280 1.52 -1.59 -13.46
C THR A 280 2.64 -1.89 -12.47
N LYS A 281 2.73 -1.17 -11.35
CA LYS A 281 3.87 -1.23 -10.41
C LYS A 281 3.55 -1.89 -9.08
N TYR A 282 2.29 -2.06 -8.72
CA TYR A 282 1.88 -2.62 -7.43
C TYR A 282 0.70 -3.60 -7.57
N PRO A 283 0.86 -4.70 -8.33
CA PRO A 283 -0.19 -5.70 -8.58
C PRO A 283 -0.81 -6.31 -7.30
N ARG A 284 -0.07 -6.31 -6.18
CA ARG A 284 -0.57 -6.79 -4.88
C ARG A 284 -1.36 -5.74 -4.09
N VAL A 285 -1.47 -4.51 -4.58
CA VAL A 285 -2.47 -3.56 -4.07
C VAL A 285 -3.82 -3.99 -4.64
N LYS A 286 -4.68 -4.50 -3.77
CA LYS A 286 -5.97 -5.10 -4.14
C LYS A 286 -7.15 -4.24 -3.69
N SER A 287 -6.90 -3.09 -3.08
CA SER A 287 -7.91 -2.07 -2.81
C SER A 287 -7.28 -0.69 -2.56
N ILE A 288 -7.99 0.38 -2.93
CA ILE A 288 -7.62 1.76 -2.62
C ILE A 288 -8.86 2.59 -2.23
N PHE A 289 -8.76 3.34 -1.14
CA PHE A 289 -9.80 4.22 -0.65
C PHE A 289 -9.38 5.69 -0.73
N TYR A 290 -10.09 6.50 -1.51
CA TYR A 290 -9.84 7.94 -1.52
C TYR A 290 -10.49 8.64 -0.32
N PHE A 291 -9.72 9.46 0.41
CA PHE A 291 -10.18 10.23 1.56
C PHE A 291 -10.78 11.57 1.13
N ASN A 292 -12.07 11.58 0.76
CA ASN A 292 -12.76 12.75 0.23
C ASN A 292 -13.30 13.64 1.36
N VAL A 293 -12.42 14.47 1.94
CA VAL A 293 -12.77 15.34 3.08
C VAL A 293 -12.16 16.73 2.96
N ASN A 294 -12.98 17.73 3.25
CA ASN A 294 -12.51 19.06 3.58
C ASN A 294 -12.22 19.13 5.09
N ASN A 295 -10.97 18.90 5.48
CA ASN A 295 -10.58 18.93 6.90
C ASN A 295 -10.67 20.32 7.51
N LEU A 296 -10.79 21.40 6.71
CA LEU A 296 -10.99 22.75 7.25
C LEU A 296 -12.31 22.90 8.01
N ILE A 297 -13.31 22.11 7.62
CA ILE A 297 -14.64 22.11 8.20
C ILE A 297 -14.74 21.00 9.26
N ASN A 298 -14.30 19.79 8.89
CA ASN A 298 -14.66 18.57 9.61
C ASN A 298 -13.64 18.11 10.65
N ALA A 299 -12.38 18.56 10.56
CA ALA A 299 -11.35 18.10 11.49
C ALA A 299 -11.45 18.82 12.86
N PRO A 300 -10.97 18.18 13.94
CA PRO A 300 -10.79 18.83 15.23
C PRO A 300 -9.93 20.10 15.14
N LYS A 301 -10.15 21.03 16.07
CA LYS A 301 -9.35 22.26 16.18
C LYS A 301 -7.85 21.88 16.28
N GLY A 302 -7.02 22.47 15.41
CA GLY A 302 -5.60 22.14 15.29
C GLY A 302 -5.24 21.16 14.16
N ARG A 303 -6.21 20.42 13.59
CA ARG A 303 -6.03 19.56 12.42
C ARG A 303 -6.70 20.09 11.14
N ARG A 304 -7.33 21.27 11.22
CA ARG A 304 -8.01 21.98 10.11
C ARG A 304 -7.02 22.65 9.15
N ILE A 305 -6.16 21.85 8.52
CA ILE A 305 -5.00 22.35 7.75
C ILE A 305 -5.18 22.17 6.24
N ASN A 306 -5.69 21.01 5.81
CA ASN A 306 -5.70 20.62 4.39
C ASN A 306 -7.13 20.37 3.89
N ASN A 307 -7.33 20.54 2.59
CA ASN A 307 -8.53 20.09 1.89
C ASN A 307 -8.16 18.98 0.91
N TYR A 308 -8.84 17.83 1.01
CA TYR A 308 -8.65 16.65 0.17
C TYR A 308 -9.87 16.34 -0.70
N ALA A 309 -10.99 17.05 -0.51
CA ALA A 309 -12.27 16.73 -1.15
C ALA A 309 -12.20 16.93 -2.67
N LEU A 310 -12.41 15.86 -3.44
CA LEU A 310 -12.52 15.88 -4.89
C LEU A 310 -13.71 16.73 -5.34
N THR A 311 -14.82 16.65 -4.61
CA THR A 311 -16.08 17.32 -4.91
C THR A 311 -16.02 18.85 -4.84
N ASP A 312 -15.01 19.40 -4.17
CA ASP A 312 -14.80 20.83 -4.01
C ASP A 312 -14.05 21.47 -5.19
N ASN A 313 -13.56 20.66 -6.15
CA ASN A 313 -12.83 21.14 -7.32
C ASN A 313 -13.14 20.30 -8.57
N GLU A 314 -13.73 20.94 -9.60
CA GLU A 314 -14.18 20.26 -10.82
C GLU A 314 -13.03 19.61 -11.62
N ASN A 315 -11.87 20.25 -11.69
CA ASN A 315 -10.73 19.73 -12.45
C ASN A 315 -10.15 18.47 -11.79
N ILE A 316 -10.04 18.48 -10.45
CA ILE A 316 -9.58 17.33 -9.68
C ILE A 316 -10.59 16.18 -9.78
N LEU A 317 -11.89 16.47 -9.61
CA LEU A 317 -12.96 15.48 -9.78
C LEU A 317 -12.95 14.86 -11.18
N LYS A 318 -12.78 15.68 -12.22
CA LYS A 318 -12.69 15.21 -13.60
C LYS A 318 -11.47 14.31 -13.79
N ASN A 319 -10.31 14.68 -13.27
CA ASN A 319 -9.11 13.84 -13.32
C ASN A 319 -9.34 12.49 -12.63
N TYR A 320 -9.91 12.49 -11.43
CA TYR A 320 -10.26 11.26 -10.71
C TYR A 320 -11.22 10.38 -11.52
N ARG A 321 -12.30 10.97 -12.06
CA ARG A 321 -13.28 10.31 -12.92
C ARG A 321 -12.61 9.60 -14.10
N GLU A 322 -11.64 10.23 -14.77
CA GLU A 322 -10.94 9.59 -15.89
C GLU A 322 -10.06 8.42 -15.43
N LEU A 323 -9.36 8.55 -14.30
CA LEU A 323 -8.48 7.51 -13.76
C LEU A 323 -9.26 6.25 -13.36
N VAL A 324 -10.40 6.42 -12.67
CA VAL A 324 -11.15 5.28 -12.12
C VAL A 324 -11.93 4.51 -13.17
N LYS A 325 -12.16 5.06 -14.37
CA LYS A 325 -12.80 4.33 -15.48
C LYS A 325 -12.08 3.04 -15.86
N ASP A 326 -10.77 2.98 -15.63
CA ASP A 326 -9.96 1.80 -15.92
C ASP A 326 -10.53 0.54 -15.25
N LYS A 327 -10.57 -0.57 -15.99
CA LYS A 327 -11.11 -1.86 -15.52
C LYS A 327 -10.31 -2.46 -14.37
N HIS A 328 -9.06 -2.02 -14.17
CA HIS A 328 -8.26 -2.40 -13.02
C HIS A 328 -8.95 -2.04 -11.70
N PHE A 329 -9.71 -0.94 -11.66
CA PHE A 329 -10.46 -0.52 -10.48
C PHE A 329 -11.84 -1.19 -10.46
N LEU A 330 -12.04 -2.12 -9.54
CA LEU A 330 -13.25 -2.93 -9.41
C LEU A 330 -14.34 -2.18 -8.65
N SER A 331 -15.57 -2.27 -9.16
CA SER A 331 -16.76 -1.64 -8.57
C SER A 331 -17.53 -2.57 -7.62
N GLU A 332 -17.15 -3.85 -7.53
CA GLU A 332 -17.86 -4.86 -6.78
C GLU A 332 -16.89 -5.83 -6.12
N ILE A 333 -17.22 -6.25 -4.89
CA ILE A 333 -16.51 -7.31 -4.17
C ILE A 333 -16.59 -8.60 -5.00
N GLN A 334 -15.48 -9.33 -5.11
CA GLN A 334 -15.46 -10.63 -5.78
C GLN A 334 -15.86 -11.75 -4.80
N PRO A 335 -16.21 -12.95 -5.30
CA PRO A 335 -16.44 -14.10 -4.44
C PRO A 335 -15.25 -14.36 -3.51
N ASN A 336 -15.51 -14.92 -2.31
CA ASN A 336 -14.43 -15.36 -1.44
C ASN A 336 -13.76 -16.59 -2.05
N LEU A 337 -12.52 -16.44 -2.51
CA LEU A 337 -11.69 -17.51 -3.07
C LEU A 337 -10.48 -17.82 -2.17
N GLU A 338 -10.60 -17.48 -0.89
CA GLU A 338 -9.59 -17.77 0.12
C GLU A 338 -9.13 -19.23 0.07
N GLY A 339 -7.82 -19.44 0.12
CA GLY A 339 -7.23 -20.78 0.02
C GLY A 339 -7.01 -21.26 -1.42
N GLU A 340 -7.65 -20.66 -2.44
CA GLU A 340 -7.34 -20.98 -3.83
C GLU A 340 -5.95 -20.46 -4.23
N THR A 341 -5.28 -21.22 -5.08
CA THR A 341 -4.03 -20.80 -5.69
C THR A 341 -4.27 -19.86 -6.86
N ASN A 342 -3.54 -18.76 -6.90
CA ASN A 342 -3.52 -17.81 -7.99
C ASN A 342 -2.10 -17.57 -8.51
N LYS A 343 -2.00 -17.32 -9.82
CA LYS A 343 -0.79 -16.76 -10.41
C LYS A 343 -0.75 -15.28 -10.11
N GLU A 344 0.35 -14.80 -9.57
CA GLU A 344 0.51 -13.41 -9.14
C GLU A 344 1.84 -12.82 -9.56
N LEU A 345 1.84 -11.50 -9.74
CA LEU A 345 3.05 -10.71 -9.92
C LEU A 345 3.39 -10.02 -8.61
N PHE A 346 4.67 -10.05 -8.25
CA PHE A 346 5.19 -9.38 -7.07
C PHE A 346 6.23 -8.36 -7.46
N THR A 347 6.07 -7.14 -6.95
CA THR A 347 7.05 -6.08 -7.15
C THR A 347 8.13 -6.19 -6.10
N ILE A 348 9.38 -6.19 -6.55
CA ILE A 348 10.55 -6.31 -5.70
C ILE A 348 11.40 -5.07 -5.93
N LYS A 349 11.52 -4.26 -4.88
CA LYS A 349 12.44 -3.11 -4.84
C LYS A 349 13.56 -3.34 -3.83
N LYS A 350 13.23 -3.95 -2.68
CA LYS A 350 14.23 -4.40 -1.70
C LYS A 350 15.13 -5.50 -2.27
N ASP A 351 16.38 -5.53 -1.82
CA ASP A 351 17.34 -6.60 -2.13
C ASP A 351 17.65 -6.77 -3.64
N VAL A 352 17.56 -5.67 -4.37
CA VAL A 352 17.99 -5.52 -5.78
C VAL A 352 19.25 -4.67 -5.85
N HIS A 353 20.22 -5.08 -6.67
CA HIS A 353 21.43 -4.29 -6.90
C HIS A 353 21.76 -4.23 -8.40
N ILE A 354 22.13 -3.05 -8.89
CA ILE A 354 22.54 -2.88 -10.29
C ILE A 354 24.02 -2.54 -10.32
N LYS A 355 24.80 -3.38 -10.99
CA LYS A 355 26.25 -3.19 -11.14
C LYS A 355 26.64 -3.43 -12.59
N ASN A 356 27.28 -2.42 -13.20
CA ASN A 356 27.75 -2.45 -14.59
C ASN A 356 26.64 -2.85 -15.59
N GLY A 357 25.42 -2.32 -15.41
CA GLY A 357 24.27 -2.62 -16.27
C GLY A 357 23.64 -4.00 -16.05
N VAL A 358 24.12 -4.78 -15.07
CA VAL A 358 23.53 -6.07 -14.69
C VAL A 358 22.71 -5.91 -13.43
N THR A 359 21.45 -6.36 -13.47
CA THR A 359 20.56 -6.44 -12.31
C THR A 359 20.81 -7.73 -11.55
N TYR A 360 21.01 -7.62 -10.25
CA TYR A 360 21.20 -8.72 -9.32
C TYR A 360 20.07 -8.76 -8.30
N ILE A 361 19.64 -9.98 -7.95
CA ILE A 361 18.67 -10.24 -6.88
C ILE A 361 19.33 -11.09 -5.78
N SER A 362 18.91 -10.89 -4.53
CA SER A 362 19.49 -11.59 -3.39
C SER A 362 19.01 -13.05 -3.28
N SER A 363 19.70 -13.81 -2.43
CA SER A 363 19.27 -15.14 -1.98
C SER A 363 17.90 -15.13 -1.29
N ASP A 364 17.47 -14.02 -0.69
CA ASP A 364 16.13 -13.92 -0.09
C ASP A 364 15.07 -13.89 -1.18
N VAL A 365 15.28 -13.10 -2.24
CA VAL A 365 14.38 -13.06 -3.39
C VAL A 365 14.25 -14.44 -4.04
N LEU A 366 15.34 -15.20 -4.12
CA LEU A 366 15.31 -16.58 -4.63
C LEU A 366 14.47 -17.52 -3.76
N ARG A 367 14.58 -17.39 -2.43
CA ARG A 367 13.78 -18.18 -1.49
C ARG A 367 12.30 -17.79 -1.55
N GLU A 368 12.01 -16.50 -1.49
CA GLU A 368 10.65 -15.97 -1.34
C GLU A 368 9.80 -16.11 -2.61
N TYR A 369 10.39 -15.90 -3.80
CA TYR A 369 9.60 -15.80 -5.06
C TYR A 369 9.83 -16.93 -6.06
N PHE A 370 10.90 -17.71 -5.90
CA PHE A 370 11.20 -18.83 -6.80
C PHE A 370 11.19 -20.20 -6.12
N ASP A 371 10.98 -20.24 -4.80
CA ASP A 371 11.05 -21.45 -3.98
C ASP A 371 12.40 -22.18 -4.15
N LEU A 372 13.50 -21.42 -4.04
CA LEU A 372 14.86 -21.93 -4.20
C LEU A 372 15.64 -21.92 -2.89
N SER A 373 16.41 -22.98 -2.67
CA SER A 373 17.39 -23.02 -1.58
C SER A 373 18.78 -22.61 -2.08
N VAL A 374 19.57 -22.02 -1.19
CA VAL A 374 20.90 -21.47 -1.49
C VAL A 374 21.89 -21.99 -0.45
N SER A 375 22.93 -22.69 -0.88
CA SER A 375 23.95 -23.28 0.02
C SER A 375 25.36 -22.84 -0.35
N TRP A 376 26.16 -22.44 0.65
CA TRP A 376 27.56 -22.03 0.48
C TRP A 376 28.53 -23.20 0.71
N ASN A 377 29.48 -23.37 -0.21
CA ASN A 377 30.64 -24.24 -0.06
C ASN A 377 31.89 -23.39 0.24
N PRO A 378 32.40 -23.39 1.48
CA PRO A 378 33.56 -22.57 1.86
C PRO A 378 34.87 -23.04 1.24
N GLN A 379 35.01 -24.33 0.92
CA GLN A 379 36.22 -24.90 0.33
C GLN A 379 36.39 -24.47 -1.13
N THR A 380 35.31 -24.55 -1.92
CA THR A 380 35.34 -24.16 -3.35
C THR A 380 35.00 -22.68 -3.57
N LYS A 381 34.51 -21.99 -2.53
CA LYS A 381 33.99 -20.63 -2.58
C LYS A 381 32.83 -20.49 -3.57
N GLU A 382 31.94 -21.45 -3.55
CA GLU A 382 30.81 -21.54 -4.47
C GLU A 382 29.48 -21.51 -3.74
N VAL A 383 28.50 -20.80 -4.31
CA VAL A 383 27.11 -20.90 -3.89
C VAL A 383 26.34 -21.74 -4.89
N THR A 384 25.64 -22.76 -4.39
CA THR A 384 24.76 -23.61 -5.18
C THR A 384 23.31 -23.22 -4.91
N VAL A 385 22.55 -23.08 -5.99
CA VAL A 385 21.11 -22.81 -5.97
C VAL A 385 20.38 -24.08 -6.38
N ARG A 386 19.38 -24.49 -5.59
CA ARG A 386 18.60 -25.70 -5.79
C ARG A 386 17.11 -25.44 -5.77
N LYS A 387 16.36 -26.26 -6.51
CA LYS A 387 14.90 -26.35 -6.41
C LYS A 387 14.57 -27.76 -5.90
N GLY A 388 14.09 -27.86 -4.66
CA GLY A 388 14.09 -29.15 -3.96
C GLY A 388 15.49 -29.75 -3.92
N GLU A 389 15.63 -31.00 -4.36
CA GLU A 389 16.93 -31.68 -4.45
C GLU A 389 17.70 -31.33 -5.73
N ASP A 390 17.04 -30.80 -6.76
CA ASP A 390 17.65 -30.55 -8.05
C ASP A 390 18.57 -29.34 -8.02
N LYS A 391 19.79 -29.53 -8.55
CA LYS A 391 20.74 -28.43 -8.74
C LYS A 391 20.31 -27.58 -9.92
N VAL A 392 19.97 -26.31 -9.68
CA VAL A 392 19.67 -25.36 -10.76
C VAL A 392 20.98 -24.83 -11.35
N TYR A 393 21.83 -24.22 -10.53
CA TYR A 393 23.15 -23.72 -10.95
C TYR A 393 24.11 -23.49 -9.77
N THR A 394 25.39 -23.28 -10.09
CA THR A 394 26.43 -22.88 -9.12
C THR A 394 27.09 -21.57 -9.57
N VAL A 395 27.32 -20.65 -8.63
CA VAL A 395 28.07 -19.42 -8.84
C VAL A 395 29.33 -19.44 -7.99
N LYS A 396 30.48 -19.23 -8.63
CA LYS A 396 31.76 -19.07 -7.95
C LYS A 396 31.96 -17.61 -7.57
N ASN A 397 32.37 -17.35 -6.33
CA ASN A 397 32.59 -16.00 -5.79
C ASN A 397 31.41 -15.03 -6.02
N PRO A 398 30.20 -15.31 -5.53
CA PRO A 398 29.08 -14.40 -5.69
C PRO A 398 29.32 -13.07 -4.97
N MET A 399 28.64 -12.03 -5.43
CA MET A 399 28.61 -10.75 -4.71
C MET A 399 27.90 -10.94 -3.37
N ILE A 400 28.55 -10.56 -2.27
CA ILE A 400 27.97 -10.60 -0.92
C ILE A 400 27.76 -9.18 -0.42
N ILE A 401 26.54 -8.86 0.01
CA ILE A 401 26.20 -7.58 0.62
C ILE A 401 25.38 -7.88 1.89
N ASN A 402 25.80 -7.37 3.04
CA ASN A 402 25.11 -7.57 4.33
C ASN A 402 24.78 -9.04 4.63
N GLY A 403 25.71 -9.95 4.32
CA GLY A 403 25.54 -11.40 4.54
C GLY A 403 24.68 -12.13 3.51
N LYS A 404 24.11 -11.45 2.51
CA LYS A 404 23.30 -12.05 1.45
C LYS A 404 24.11 -12.23 0.17
N SER A 405 23.94 -13.37 -0.49
CA SER A 405 24.50 -13.60 -1.83
C SER A 405 23.59 -13.01 -2.90
N TYR A 406 24.18 -12.41 -3.93
CA TYR A 406 23.46 -11.78 -5.04
C TYR A 406 23.80 -12.46 -6.37
N PHE A 407 22.77 -12.68 -7.18
CA PHE A 407 22.84 -13.46 -8.41
C PHE A 407 22.32 -12.64 -9.59
N PRO A 408 22.92 -12.75 -10.78
CA PRO A 408 22.41 -12.07 -11.98
C PRO A 408 20.98 -12.52 -12.29
N LEU A 409 20.05 -11.57 -12.34
CA LEU A 409 18.62 -11.83 -12.52
C LEU A 409 18.36 -12.61 -13.81
N ARG A 410 18.94 -12.16 -14.93
CA ARG A 410 18.69 -12.78 -16.25
C ARG A 410 19.16 -14.23 -16.30
N ASN A 411 20.35 -14.53 -15.80
CA ASN A 411 20.88 -15.88 -15.76
C ASN A 411 20.03 -16.79 -14.85
N THR A 412 19.64 -16.26 -13.69
CA THR A 412 18.81 -16.99 -12.73
C THR A 412 17.44 -17.31 -13.33
N ALA A 413 16.77 -16.31 -13.90
CA ALA A 413 15.48 -16.45 -14.55
C ALA A 413 15.53 -17.45 -15.71
N GLN A 414 16.53 -17.34 -16.60
CA GLN A 414 16.70 -18.26 -17.73
C GLN A 414 16.93 -19.70 -17.28
N ALA A 415 17.72 -19.93 -16.22
CA ALA A 415 17.94 -21.27 -15.68
C ALA A 415 16.67 -21.91 -15.10
N LEU A 416 15.67 -21.10 -14.75
CA LEU A 416 14.37 -21.52 -14.22
C LEU A 416 13.27 -21.54 -15.31
N GLY A 417 13.62 -21.25 -16.57
CA GLY A 417 12.68 -21.19 -17.68
C GLY A 417 11.85 -19.89 -17.77
N TYR A 418 12.22 -18.85 -17.02
CA TYR A 418 11.55 -17.54 -17.08
C TYR A 418 12.15 -16.65 -18.18
N ARG A 419 11.29 -15.83 -18.79
CA ARG A 419 11.68 -14.73 -19.67
C ARG A 419 11.85 -13.45 -18.86
N VAL A 420 12.87 -12.67 -19.23
CA VAL A 420 13.13 -11.34 -18.63
C VAL A 420 12.91 -10.27 -19.69
N ILE A 421 11.92 -9.42 -19.46
CA ILE A 421 11.47 -8.38 -20.39
C ILE A 421 11.68 -7.02 -19.72
N TRP A 422 12.29 -6.07 -20.43
CA TRP A 422 12.44 -4.70 -19.98
C TRP A 422 11.38 -3.80 -20.62
N ASP A 423 10.61 -3.11 -19.78
CA ASP A 423 9.76 -2.00 -20.16
C ASP A 423 10.47 -0.69 -19.78
N GLY A 424 11.05 -0.03 -20.79
CA GLY A 424 11.78 1.22 -20.62
C GLY A 424 10.90 2.44 -20.37
N VAL A 425 9.59 2.37 -20.62
CA VAL A 425 8.67 3.47 -20.37
C VAL A 425 8.34 3.53 -18.89
N GLU A 426 8.01 2.37 -18.31
CA GLU A 426 7.61 2.29 -16.89
C GLU A 426 8.78 2.02 -15.93
N SER A 427 9.99 1.79 -16.48
CA SER A 427 11.16 1.32 -15.75
C SER A 427 10.95 -0.01 -15.02
N ILE A 428 10.32 -0.96 -15.71
CA ILE A 428 9.95 -2.27 -15.14
C ILE A 428 10.75 -3.40 -15.81
N ILE A 429 11.30 -4.30 -15.00
CA ILE A 429 11.79 -5.61 -15.45
C ILE A 429 10.74 -6.66 -15.09
N ARG A 430 10.07 -7.26 -16.08
CA ARG A 430 9.13 -8.34 -15.87
C ARG A 430 9.82 -9.70 -16.03
N VAL A 431 9.60 -10.60 -15.07
CA VAL A 431 10.13 -11.96 -15.01
C VAL A 431 8.95 -12.93 -14.95
N ALA A 432 8.63 -13.58 -16.07
CA ALA A 432 7.44 -14.44 -16.22
C ALA A 432 7.74 -15.63 -17.12
N LYS A 433 6.98 -16.73 -17.00
CA LYS A 433 7.17 -17.94 -17.82
C LYS A 433 6.61 -17.77 -19.24
#